data_AF-A0A2E7PTQ3-F1
#
_entry.id   AF-A0A2E7PTQ3-F1
#
_cell.length_a   1.000
_cell.length_b   1.000
_cell.length_c   1.000
_cell.angle_alpha   90.00
_cell.angle_beta   90.00
_cell.angle_gamma   90.00
#
_symmetry.space_group_name_H-M   'P 1'
#
loop_
_entity.id
_entity.type
_entity.pdbx_description
1 polymer ?
#
loop_
_entity_poly.entity_id
_entity_poly.type
_entity_poly.pdbx_seq_one_letter_code
_entity_poly.pdbx_strand_id
1 'polypeptide(L)'
;MLDVSNTTPLLELLRNNLSWDHLPIIGDTAPHTMHLWFIHYLVIFYFVSIPVIHFVKSKIPSAAGCLNRSLDFVFSTRAKVLIIPVLILLSFLTLKNEGSFHFNVSFDFLPGIPFLLNFFVFFVAGWIMYARRDVIEHFKKWVWFYTPIAIVLLGGIVWAGETHWHYEKLLKENEGAKELLAQKAMYMNVATILQACCVWVAIFSLIGLTEKYITKPNKKTTYIVYSSYWVYLFHRPLCVGFAVLFTRWDMPGLVKFTFVTAIVSAVCILTYHFLVRNTWVGLMLNGKKNP
;
A
#
# COMPACT_ATOMS: atom_id res chain seq x y z
N MET A 1 -44.32 16.82 -4.27
CA MET A 1 -43.92 16.00 -5.43
C MET A 1 -42.52 16.49 -5.82
N LEU A 2 -41.40 15.81 -5.60
CA LEU A 2 -41.10 14.42 -5.29
C LEU A 2 -40.12 14.38 -4.11
N ASP A 3 -40.45 13.55 -3.13
CA ASP A 3 -39.58 13.18 -2.01
C ASP A 3 -38.48 12.28 -2.60
N VAL A 4 -37.30 12.86 -2.88
CA VAL A 4 -36.14 12.08 -3.32
C VAL A 4 -35.67 11.34 -2.08
N SER A 5 -36.01 10.05 -2.04
CA SER A 5 -35.58 9.10 -1.02
C SER A 5 -34.13 9.32 -0.67
N ASN A 6 -33.89 9.94 0.49
CA ASN A 6 -32.58 10.01 1.14
C ASN A 6 -32.27 8.62 1.68
N THR A 7 -32.09 7.64 0.79
CA THR A 7 -31.50 6.36 1.13
C THR A 7 -30.02 6.65 1.34
N THR A 8 -29.67 7.07 2.56
CA THR A 8 -28.29 6.97 3.01
C THR A 8 -27.84 5.54 2.71
N PRO A 9 -26.80 5.35 1.88
CA PRO A 9 -26.30 4.03 1.57
C PRO A 9 -26.09 3.27 2.86
N LEU A 10 -26.46 1.97 2.90
CA LEU A 10 -26.26 1.13 4.09
C LEU A 10 -24.82 1.24 4.64
N LEU A 11 -23.86 1.50 3.75
CA LEU A 11 -22.47 1.75 4.08
C LEU A 11 -22.23 3.08 4.83
N GLU A 12 -22.93 4.16 4.49
CA GLU A 12 -22.91 5.42 5.25
C GLU A 12 -23.58 5.26 6.61
N LEU A 13 -24.69 4.52 6.67
CA LEU A 13 -25.41 4.27 7.91
C LEU A 13 -24.58 3.38 8.87
N LEU A 14 -23.88 2.38 8.34
CA LEU A 14 -22.90 1.59 9.09
C LEU A 14 -21.70 2.43 9.51
N ARG A 15 -21.18 3.30 8.64
CA ARG A 15 -20.06 4.20 8.96
C ARG A 15 -20.41 5.13 10.12
N ASN A 16 -21.62 5.69 10.13
CA ASN A 16 -22.11 6.58 11.19
C ASN A 16 -22.46 5.85 12.49
N ASN A 17 -22.76 4.55 12.45
CA ASN A 17 -23.04 3.76 13.66
C ASN A 17 -21.80 3.08 14.23
N LEU A 18 -20.77 2.86 13.39
CA LEU A 18 -19.44 2.40 13.83
C LEU A 18 -18.49 3.56 14.17
N SER A 19 -18.93 4.82 14.11
CA SER A 19 -18.22 5.91 14.80
C SER A 19 -18.54 5.80 16.29
N TRP A 20 -17.51 5.60 17.12
CA TRP A 20 -17.64 5.39 18.56
C TRP A 20 -17.82 6.72 19.30
N ASP A 21 -18.66 7.60 18.76
CA ASP A 21 -18.88 8.99 19.22
C ASP A 21 -19.45 9.07 20.65
N HIS A 22 -19.73 7.91 21.26
CA HIS A 22 -20.35 7.74 22.57
C HIS A 22 -19.37 7.25 23.66
N LEU A 23 -18.06 7.13 23.39
CA LEU A 23 -17.07 6.76 24.41
C LEU A 23 -16.41 8.00 25.06
N PRO A 24 -16.66 8.27 26.37
CA PRO A 24 -16.25 9.51 27.05
C PRO A 24 -14.74 9.68 27.28
N ILE A 25 -13.92 8.68 26.94
CA ILE A 25 -12.46 8.68 27.18
C ILE A 25 -11.66 8.95 25.90
N ILE A 26 -12.29 8.85 24.70
CA ILE A 26 -11.58 8.89 23.41
C ILE A 26 -11.79 10.23 22.66
N GLY A 27 -12.71 11.09 23.11
CA GLY A 27 -13.06 12.33 22.41
C GLY A 27 -13.75 12.08 21.06
N ASP A 28 -14.12 13.16 20.36
CA ASP A 28 -14.88 13.14 19.09
C ASP A 28 -14.11 12.52 17.89
N THR A 29 -12.97 11.87 18.14
CA THR A 29 -12.20 11.22 17.08
C THR A 29 -12.70 9.80 16.89
N ALA A 30 -13.46 9.60 15.80
CA ALA A 30 -13.79 8.27 15.31
C ALA A 30 -12.54 7.37 15.27
N PRO A 31 -12.68 6.05 15.52
CA PRO A 31 -11.53 5.15 15.54
C PRO A 31 -10.78 5.22 14.20
N HIS A 32 -9.51 5.60 14.29
CA HIS A 32 -8.64 5.82 13.15
C HIS A 32 -7.50 4.81 13.20
N THR A 33 -7.30 4.08 12.11
CA THR A 33 -6.31 2.99 12.00
C THR A 33 -4.87 3.49 11.97
N MET A 34 -4.64 4.79 11.74
CA MET A 34 -3.31 5.40 11.75
C MET A 34 -2.35 4.65 10.82
N HIS A 35 -1.14 4.28 11.25
CA HIS A 35 -0.22 3.49 10.42
C HIS A 35 -0.65 2.03 10.23
N LEU A 36 -1.59 1.53 11.01
CA LEU A 36 -2.09 0.15 10.98
C LEU A 36 -3.13 -0.11 9.88
N TRP A 37 -3.49 0.92 9.10
CA TRP A 37 -4.45 0.84 8.00
C TRP A 37 -4.20 -0.34 7.06
N PHE A 38 -2.93 -0.65 6.76
CA PHE A 38 -2.57 -1.73 5.85
C PHE A 38 -2.98 -3.10 6.39
N ILE A 39 -2.72 -3.38 7.67
CA ILE A 39 -3.17 -4.64 8.30
C ILE A 39 -4.70 -4.69 8.32
N HIS A 40 -5.35 -3.58 8.64
CA HIS A 40 -6.81 -3.49 8.65
C HIS A 40 -7.41 -3.82 7.28
N TYR A 41 -6.84 -3.26 6.20
CA TYR A 41 -7.27 -3.53 4.84
C TYR A 41 -7.06 -5.00 4.46
N LEU A 42 -5.92 -5.59 4.84
CA LEU A 42 -5.67 -7.02 4.62
C LEU A 42 -6.72 -7.89 5.31
N VAL A 43 -7.07 -7.58 6.56
CA VAL A 43 -8.12 -8.29 7.30
C VAL A 43 -9.45 -8.21 6.54
N ILE A 44 -9.86 -7.01 6.11
CA ILE A 44 -11.07 -6.84 5.29
C ILE A 44 -11.00 -7.68 4.01
N PHE A 45 -9.88 -7.62 3.28
CA PHE A 45 -9.72 -8.37 2.03
C PHE A 45 -9.80 -9.88 2.24
N TYR A 46 -9.24 -10.43 3.33
CA TYR A 46 -9.39 -11.85 3.65
C TYR A 46 -10.83 -12.21 4.05
N PHE A 47 -11.46 -11.41 4.90
CA PHE A 47 -12.86 -11.63 5.32
C PHE A 47 -13.85 -11.58 4.16
N VAL A 48 -13.59 -10.79 3.12
CA VAL A 48 -14.43 -10.72 1.92
C VAL A 48 -14.05 -11.80 0.91
N SER A 49 -12.76 -11.97 0.61
CA SER A 49 -12.33 -12.89 -0.46
C SER A 49 -12.59 -14.36 -0.13
N ILE A 50 -12.40 -14.80 1.12
CA ILE A 50 -12.57 -16.22 1.49
C ILE A 50 -14.01 -16.69 1.29
N PRO A 51 -15.04 -16.01 1.84
CA PRO A 51 -16.44 -16.37 1.60
C PRO A 51 -16.82 -16.29 0.13
N VAL A 52 -16.37 -15.27 -0.59
CA VAL A 52 -16.65 -15.12 -2.03
C VAL A 52 -16.08 -16.30 -2.82
N ILE A 53 -14.83 -16.69 -2.56
CA ILE A 53 -14.21 -17.85 -3.23
C ILE A 53 -14.97 -19.14 -2.89
N HIS A 54 -15.34 -19.33 -1.62
CA HIS A 54 -16.10 -20.51 -1.19
C HIS A 54 -17.48 -20.57 -1.86
N PHE A 55 -18.18 -19.43 -1.92
CA PHE A 55 -19.49 -19.32 -2.55
C PHE A 55 -19.42 -19.59 -4.06
N VAL A 56 -18.47 -18.96 -4.77
CA VAL A 56 -18.29 -19.17 -6.22
C VAL A 56 -17.96 -20.62 -6.54
N LYS A 57 -17.08 -21.27 -5.76
CA LYS A 57 -16.73 -22.69 -5.97
C LYS A 57 -17.90 -23.63 -5.67
N SER A 58 -18.71 -23.35 -4.66
CA SER A 58 -19.80 -24.24 -4.24
C SER A 58 -21.08 -24.07 -5.08
N LYS A 59 -21.42 -22.85 -5.49
CA LYS A 59 -22.68 -22.55 -6.20
C LYS A 59 -22.51 -22.40 -7.71
N ILE A 60 -21.33 -22.04 -8.19
CA ILE A 60 -21.08 -21.77 -9.62
C ILE A 60 -19.77 -22.44 -10.08
N PRO A 61 -19.67 -23.79 -10.01
CA PRO A 61 -18.44 -24.50 -10.35
C PRO A 61 -18.01 -24.30 -11.80
N SER A 62 -18.96 -24.06 -12.71
CA SER A 62 -18.68 -23.74 -14.12
C SER A 62 -17.92 -22.42 -14.29
N ALA A 63 -18.29 -21.37 -13.53
CA ALA A 63 -17.59 -20.09 -13.55
C ALA A 63 -16.19 -20.20 -12.96
N ALA A 64 -16.03 -20.92 -11.85
CA ALA A 64 -14.72 -21.19 -11.26
C ALA A 64 -13.81 -21.96 -12.24
N GLY A 65 -14.34 -22.97 -12.92
CA GLY A 65 -13.61 -23.75 -13.93
C GLY A 65 -13.23 -22.92 -15.16
N CYS A 66 -14.14 -22.06 -15.64
CA CYS A 66 -13.87 -21.14 -16.75
C CYS A 66 -12.75 -20.15 -16.39
N LEU A 67 -12.85 -19.50 -15.23
CA LEU A 67 -11.85 -18.55 -14.75
C LEU A 67 -10.47 -19.20 -14.62
N ASN A 68 -10.39 -20.38 -14.01
CA ASN A 68 -9.13 -21.11 -13.88
C ASN A 68 -8.53 -21.43 -15.26
N ARG A 69 -9.35 -21.91 -16.21
CA ARG A 69 -8.89 -22.21 -17.57
C ARG A 69 -8.39 -20.97 -18.30
N SER A 70 -9.08 -19.83 -18.17
CA SER A 70 -8.65 -18.56 -18.75
C SER A 70 -7.34 -18.08 -18.15
N LEU A 71 -7.20 -18.13 -16.83
CA LEU A 71 -5.95 -17.79 -16.14
C LEU A 71 -4.83 -18.74 -16.59
N ASP A 72 -5.08 -20.04 -16.66
CA ASP A 72 -4.10 -21.02 -17.13
C ASP A 72 -3.66 -20.76 -18.57
N PHE A 73 -4.57 -20.39 -19.46
CA PHE A 73 -4.23 -20.01 -20.83
C PHE A 73 -3.39 -18.72 -20.89
N VAL A 74 -3.78 -17.67 -20.17
CA VAL A 74 -3.04 -16.41 -20.13
C VAL A 74 -1.63 -16.62 -19.57
N PHE A 75 -1.50 -17.39 -18.49
CA PHE A 75 -0.22 -17.57 -17.82
C PHE A 75 0.66 -18.69 -18.41
N SER A 76 0.10 -19.61 -19.21
CA SER A 76 0.90 -20.61 -19.95
C SER A 76 1.49 -20.07 -21.25
N THR A 77 0.95 -18.97 -21.78
CA THR A 77 1.42 -18.32 -23.00
C THR A 77 2.31 -17.12 -22.68
N ARG A 78 2.90 -16.49 -23.72
CA ARG A 78 3.60 -15.20 -23.56
C ARG A 78 2.66 -14.06 -23.12
N ALA A 79 1.35 -14.29 -23.15
CA ALA A 79 0.35 -13.34 -22.66
C ALA A 79 0.48 -13.02 -21.17
N LYS A 80 1.23 -13.81 -20.38
CA LYS A 80 1.51 -13.49 -18.97
C LYS A 80 2.11 -12.12 -18.74
N VAL A 81 2.82 -11.56 -19.73
CA VAL A 81 3.37 -10.19 -19.65
C VAL A 81 2.27 -9.12 -19.68
N LEU A 82 1.08 -9.44 -20.21
CA LEU A 82 -0.09 -8.55 -20.19
C LEU A 82 -0.57 -8.22 -18.76
N ILE A 83 -0.15 -9.00 -17.75
CA ILE A 83 -0.41 -8.64 -16.34
C ILE A 83 0.13 -7.25 -16.01
N ILE A 84 1.26 -6.84 -16.61
CA ILE A 84 1.90 -5.55 -16.34
C ILE A 84 1.02 -4.37 -16.79
N PRO A 85 0.65 -4.24 -18.08
CA PRO A 85 -0.22 -3.14 -18.51
C PRO A 85 -1.61 -3.21 -17.88
N VAL A 86 -2.14 -4.40 -17.58
CA VAL A 86 -3.43 -4.54 -16.88
C VAL A 86 -3.35 -3.98 -15.46
N LEU A 87 -2.32 -4.32 -14.69
CA LEU A 87 -2.14 -3.81 -13.33
C LEU A 87 -1.91 -2.29 -13.30
N ILE A 88 -1.11 -1.77 -14.24
CA ILE A 88 -0.91 -0.33 -14.41
C ILE A 88 -2.24 0.37 -14.73
N LEU A 89 -3.03 -0.19 -15.66
CA LEU A 89 -4.33 0.37 -16.03
C LEU A 89 -5.30 0.36 -14.84
N LEU A 90 -5.39 -0.74 -14.10
CA LEU A 90 -6.27 -0.84 -12.93
C LEU A 90 -5.87 0.15 -11.82
N SER A 91 -4.58 0.29 -11.54
CA SER A 91 -4.09 1.31 -10.59
C SER A 91 -4.30 2.73 -11.10
N PHE A 92 -4.15 2.99 -12.39
CA PHE A 92 -4.46 4.29 -12.97
C PHE A 92 -5.95 4.65 -12.84
N LEU A 93 -6.85 3.72 -13.16
CA LEU A 93 -8.29 3.94 -13.08
C LEU A 93 -8.77 4.22 -11.64
N THR A 94 -8.16 3.54 -10.66
CA THR A 94 -8.48 3.73 -9.24
C THR A 94 -7.89 5.03 -8.69
N LEU A 95 -6.66 5.40 -9.06
CA LEU A 95 -6.03 6.66 -8.66
C LEU A 95 -6.67 7.90 -9.31
N LYS A 96 -7.08 7.80 -10.58
CA LYS A 96 -7.64 8.92 -11.35
C LYS A 96 -8.83 9.55 -10.63
N ASN A 97 -9.62 8.73 -9.93
CA ASN A 97 -10.82 9.18 -9.23
C ASN A 97 -10.51 10.10 -8.03
N GLU A 98 -9.28 10.04 -7.50
CA GLU A 98 -8.91 10.83 -6.30
C GLU A 98 -8.00 12.03 -6.60
N GLY A 99 -7.51 12.16 -7.83
CA GLY A 99 -6.79 13.36 -8.26
C GLY A 99 -5.51 13.64 -7.47
N SER A 100 -4.82 12.61 -6.99
CA SER A 100 -3.57 12.70 -6.24
C SER A 100 -2.39 12.16 -7.05
N PHE A 101 -1.19 12.71 -6.81
CA PHE A 101 0.06 12.21 -7.40
C PHE A 101 0.64 11.02 -6.62
N HIS A 102 0.05 10.68 -5.47
CA HIS A 102 0.42 9.56 -4.60
C HIS A 102 -0.82 8.73 -4.26
N PHE A 103 -0.62 7.50 -3.77
CA PHE A 103 -1.72 6.67 -3.30
C PHE A 103 -2.30 7.28 -2.02
N ASN A 104 -3.52 7.80 -2.12
CA ASN A 104 -4.25 8.22 -0.94
C ASN A 104 -4.67 6.98 -0.13
N VAL A 105 -4.68 7.17 1.18
CA VAL A 105 -5.07 6.15 2.15
C VAL A 105 -6.17 6.75 3.01
N SER A 106 -7.24 5.99 3.21
CA SER A 106 -8.20 6.30 4.26
C SER A 106 -7.75 5.58 5.52
N PHE A 107 -7.75 6.31 6.61
CA PHE A 107 -7.43 5.77 7.91
C PHE A 107 -8.69 5.49 8.73
N ASP A 108 -9.87 5.75 8.17
CA ASP A 108 -11.14 5.47 8.82
C ASP A 108 -11.27 3.98 9.11
N PHE A 109 -11.96 3.65 10.20
CA PHE A 109 -12.25 2.25 10.50
C PHE A 109 -13.07 1.56 9.40
N LEU A 110 -13.93 2.29 8.69
CA LEU A 110 -14.59 1.79 7.48
C LEU A 110 -14.21 2.65 6.27
N PRO A 111 -13.18 2.25 5.52
CA PRO A 111 -12.72 3.01 4.36
C PRO A 111 -13.75 3.06 3.24
N GLY A 112 -13.75 4.16 2.48
CA GLY A 112 -14.52 4.25 1.26
C GLY A 112 -14.13 3.18 0.24
N ILE A 113 -15.10 2.74 -0.57
CA ILE A 113 -14.91 1.75 -1.64
C ILE A 113 -13.76 2.10 -2.60
N PRO A 114 -13.56 3.37 -3.03
CA PRO A 114 -12.43 3.72 -3.90
C PRO A 114 -11.06 3.35 -3.31
N PHE A 115 -10.84 3.63 -2.02
CA PHE A 115 -9.62 3.23 -1.32
C PHE A 115 -9.45 1.71 -1.28
N LEU A 116 -10.51 0.98 -0.92
CA LEU A 116 -10.45 -0.48 -0.86
C LEU A 116 -10.12 -1.07 -2.24
N LEU A 117 -10.77 -0.61 -3.31
CA LEU A 117 -10.50 -1.07 -4.67
C LEU A 117 -9.07 -0.80 -5.09
N ASN A 118 -8.54 0.39 -4.78
CA ASN A 118 -7.17 0.78 -5.12
C ASN A 118 -6.15 -0.23 -4.55
N PHE A 119 -6.30 -0.60 -3.27
CA PHE A 119 -5.40 -1.56 -2.62
C PHE A 119 -5.74 -3.03 -2.90
N PHE A 120 -6.98 -3.34 -3.25
CA PHE A 120 -7.41 -4.70 -3.60
C PHE A 120 -6.70 -5.21 -4.87
N VAL A 121 -6.38 -4.32 -5.83
CA VAL A 121 -5.58 -4.67 -7.01
C VAL A 121 -4.23 -5.27 -6.60
N PHE A 122 -3.55 -4.68 -5.60
CA PHE A 122 -2.28 -5.20 -5.10
C PHE A 122 -2.43 -6.54 -4.38
N PHE A 123 -3.51 -6.69 -3.60
CA PHE A 123 -3.84 -7.97 -2.95
C PHE A 123 -4.03 -9.10 -3.96
N VAL A 124 -4.84 -8.87 -5.00
CA VAL A 124 -5.07 -9.86 -6.07
C VAL A 124 -3.79 -10.13 -6.86
N ALA A 125 -2.99 -9.11 -7.17
CA ALA A 125 -1.71 -9.29 -7.85
C ALA A 125 -0.75 -10.18 -7.05
N GLY A 126 -0.63 -9.93 -5.74
CA GLY A 126 0.15 -10.77 -4.82
C GLY A 126 -0.35 -12.20 -4.79
N TRP A 127 -1.67 -12.41 -4.75
CA TRP A 127 -2.29 -13.74 -4.80
C TRP A 127 -1.95 -14.48 -6.10
N ILE A 128 -2.07 -13.80 -7.24
CA ILE A 128 -1.74 -14.36 -8.56
C ILE A 128 -0.26 -14.76 -8.62
N MET A 129 0.64 -13.89 -8.17
CA MET A 129 2.09 -14.16 -8.15
C MET A 129 2.46 -15.32 -7.23
N TYR A 130 1.75 -15.48 -6.10
CA TYR A 130 1.92 -16.64 -5.22
C TYR A 130 1.48 -17.94 -5.90
N ALA A 131 0.33 -17.93 -6.58
CA ALA A 131 -0.18 -19.09 -7.32
C ALA A 131 0.66 -19.42 -8.57
N ARG A 132 1.28 -18.41 -9.18
CA ARG A 132 2.02 -18.50 -10.46
C ARG A 132 3.47 -18.05 -10.31
N ARG A 133 4.30 -18.95 -9.80
CA ARG A 133 5.75 -18.74 -9.65
C ARG A 133 6.47 -18.45 -10.97
N ASP A 134 5.90 -18.87 -12.09
CA ASP A 134 6.45 -18.60 -13.42
C ASP A 134 6.41 -17.11 -13.82
N VAL A 135 5.54 -16.32 -13.18
CA VAL A 135 5.50 -14.85 -13.31
C VAL A 135 6.67 -14.21 -12.56
N ILE A 136 6.99 -14.73 -11.37
CA ILE A 136 8.13 -14.28 -10.57
C ILE A 136 9.46 -14.54 -11.30
N GLU A 137 9.61 -15.73 -11.90
CA GLU A 137 10.80 -16.07 -12.70
C GLU A 137 10.99 -15.14 -13.91
N HIS A 138 9.90 -14.63 -14.51
CA HIS A 138 9.99 -13.60 -15.56
C HIS A 138 10.62 -12.31 -15.01
N PHE A 139 10.15 -11.80 -13.87
CA PHE A 139 10.69 -10.57 -13.27
C PHE A 139 12.15 -10.72 -12.83
N LYS A 140 12.52 -11.88 -12.29
CA LYS A 140 13.91 -12.24 -11.98
C LYS A 140 14.79 -12.24 -13.22
N LYS A 141 14.34 -12.85 -14.32
CA LYS A 141 15.08 -12.89 -15.60
C LYS A 141 15.31 -11.49 -16.17
N TRP A 142 14.31 -10.64 -16.13
CA TRP A 142 14.32 -9.30 -16.73
C TRP A 142 14.62 -8.17 -15.73
N VAL A 143 15.16 -8.49 -14.56
CA VAL A 143 15.39 -7.50 -13.49
C VAL A 143 16.26 -6.32 -13.92
N TRP A 144 17.25 -6.55 -14.78
CA TRP A 144 18.13 -5.50 -15.30
C TRP A 144 17.45 -4.56 -16.29
N PHE A 145 16.30 -4.96 -16.85
CA PHE A 145 15.45 -4.08 -17.63
C PHE A 145 14.52 -3.26 -16.73
N TYR A 146 13.88 -3.88 -15.73
CA TYR A 146 12.95 -3.17 -14.84
C TYR A 146 13.63 -2.18 -13.89
N THR A 147 14.84 -2.48 -13.41
CA THR A 147 15.49 -1.67 -12.36
C THR A 147 15.87 -0.26 -12.83
N PRO A 148 16.53 -0.05 -13.99
CA PRO A 148 16.77 1.30 -14.49
C PRO A 148 15.48 2.08 -14.75
N ILE A 149 14.45 1.40 -15.27
CA ILE A 149 13.14 2.03 -15.51
C ILE A 149 12.51 2.44 -14.18
N ALA A 150 12.56 1.60 -13.14
CA ALA A 150 12.08 1.95 -11.81
C ALA A 150 12.80 3.19 -11.26
N ILE A 151 14.12 3.28 -11.40
CA ILE A 151 14.92 4.43 -10.94
C ILE A 151 14.51 5.71 -11.68
N VAL A 152 14.35 5.65 -13.01
CA VAL A 152 13.90 6.80 -13.81
C VAL A 152 12.48 7.22 -13.41
N LEU A 153 11.57 6.28 -13.23
CA LEU A 153 10.19 6.56 -12.80
C LEU A 153 10.15 7.16 -11.39
N LEU A 154 10.98 6.67 -10.46
CA LEU A 154 11.11 7.25 -9.12
C LEU A 154 11.61 8.69 -9.16
N GLY A 155 12.61 8.99 -9.99
CA GLY A 155 13.05 10.37 -10.25
C GLY A 155 11.91 11.24 -10.81
N GLY A 156 11.12 10.68 -11.72
CA GLY A 156 9.91 11.31 -12.24
C GLY A 156 8.87 11.61 -11.16
N ILE A 157 8.68 10.73 -10.17
CA ILE A 157 7.78 10.98 -9.04
C ILE A 157 8.29 12.07 -8.10
N VAL A 158 9.61 12.17 -7.89
CA VAL A 158 10.20 13.27 -7.13
C VAL A 158 9.93 14.60 -7.84
N TRP A 159 10.17 14.66 -9.15
CA TRP A 159 9.85 15.83 -9.97
C TRP A 159 8.35 16.16 -9.94
N ALA A 160 7.48 15.14 -9.96
CA ALA A 160 6.04 15.33 -9.83
C ALA A 160 5.66 15.91 -8.44
N GLY A 161 6.29 15.43 -7.36
CA GLY A 161 6.08 16.00 -6.02
C GLY A 161 6.44 17.48 -5.96
N GLU A 162 7.61 17.85 -6.48
CA GLU A 162 8.07 19.25 -6.55
C GLU A 162 7.12 20.13 -7.38
N THR A 163 6.73 19.64 -8.56
CA THR A 163 5.81 20.34 -9.47
C THR A 163 4.43 20.53 -8.83
N HIS A 164 3.92 19.53 -8.12
CA HIS A 164 2.65 19.64 -7.40
C HIS A 164 2.68 20.76 -6.36
N TRP A 165 3.74 20.81 -5.56
CA TRP A 165 3.93 21.83 -4.54
C TRP A 165 4.05 23.24 -5.14
N HIS A 166 4.73 23.35 -6.29
CA HIS A 166 4.84 24.58 -7.05
C HIS A 166 3.46 25.10 -7.50
N TYR A 167 2.63 24.25 -8.12
CA TYR A 167 1.27 24.62 -8.52
C TYR A 167 0.37 24.96 -7.33
N GLU A 168 0.52 24.27 -6.19
CA GLU A 168 -0.25 24.59 -4.99
C GLU A 168 0.09 25.99 -4.45
N LYS A 169 1.36 26.36 -4.48
CA LYS A 169 1.81 27.71 -4.10
C LYS A 169 1.22 28.78 -5.03
N LEU A 170 1.32 28.59 -6.36
CA LEU A 170 0.79 29.54 -7.34
C LEU A 170 -0.73 29.73 -7.25
N LEU A 171 -1.47 28.66 -6.97
CA LEU A 171 -2.93 28.71 -6.82
C LEU A 171 -3.37 29.46 -5.56
N LYS A 172 -2.60 29.37 -4.46
CA LYS A 172 -2.85 30.15 -3.24
C LYS A 172 -2.64 31.66 -3.47
N GLU A 173 -1.72 32.02 -4.36
CA GLU A 173 -1.44 33.42 -4.71
C GLU A 173 -2.43 33.99 -5.73
N ASN A 174 -3.07 33.15 -6.55
CA ASN A 174 -3.97 33.56 -7.63
C ASN A 174 -5.27 32.72 -7.68
N GLU A 175 -6.16 32.90 -6.70
CA GLU A 175 -7.37 32.08 -6.46
C GLU A 175 -8.44 32.06 -7.59
N GLY A 176 -8.20 32.66 -8.76
CA GLY A 176 -9.16 32.73 -9.88
C GLY A 176 -8.62 32.32 -11.25
N ALA A 177 -7.37 31.86 -11.35
CA ALA A 177 -6.73 31.57 -12.63
C ALA A 177 -7.25 30.26 -13.25
N LYS A 178 -8.32 30.34 -14.06
CA LYS A 178 -8.90 29.19 -14.80
C LYS A 178 -7.87 28.44 -15.64
N GLU A 179 -6.94 29.15 -16.25
CA GLU A 179 -5.86 28.54 -17.04
C GLU A 179 -4.90 27.71 -16.17
N LEU A 180 -4.54 28.21 -15.00
CA LEU A 180 -3.68 27.51 -14.03
C LEU A 180 -4.35 26.23 -13.50
N LEU A 181 -5.67 26.27 -13.28
CA LEU A 181 -6.47 25.10 -12.91
C LEU A 181 -6.48 24.04 -14.02
N ALA A 182 -6.63 24.44 -15.28
CA ALA A 182 -6.58 23.53 -16.42
C ALA A 182 -5.18 22.89 -16.58
N GLN A 183 -4.11 23.68 -16.43
CA GLN A 183 -2.73 23.19 -16.45
C GLN A 183 -2.47 22.19 -15.32
N LYS A 184 -2.92 22.50 -14.09
CA LYS A 184 -2.83 21.57 -12.96
C LYS A 184 -3.56 20.27 -13.26
N ALA A 185 -4.78 20.31 -13.80
CA ALA A 185 -5.55 19.10 -14.12
C ALA A 185 -4.85 18.22 -15.17
N MET A 186 -4.30 18.82 -16.23
CA MET A 186 -3.52 18.10 -17.24
C MET A 186 -2.28 17.44 -16.62
N TYR A 187 -1.54 18.20 -15.83
CA TYR A 187 -0.37 17.71 -15.10
C TYR A 187 -0.71 16.56 -14.14
N MET A 188 -1.82 16.65 -13.39
CA MET A 188 -2.26 15.60 -12.48
C MET A 188 -2.53 14.28 -13.19
N ASN A 189 -3.10 14.29 -14.41
CA ASN A 189 -3.27 13.06 -15.18
C ASN A 189 -1.92 12.40 -15.53
N VAL A 190 -0.92 13.22 -15.92
CA VAL A 190 0.43 12.73 -16.21
C VAL A 190 1.08 12.17 -14.95
N ALA A 191 0.98 12.86 -13.82
CA ALA A 191 1.50 12.42 -12.53
C ALA A 191 0.85 11.08 -12.10
N THR A 192 -0.46 10.91 -12.31
CA THR A 192 -1.17 9.67 -11.99
C THR A 192 -0.71 8.48 -12.85
N ILE A 193 -0.52 8.67 -14.15
CA ILE A 193 0.03 7.63 -15.03
C ILE A 193 1.44 7.27 -14.60
N LEU A 194 2.27 8.28 -14.34
CA LEU A 194 3.64 8.10 -13.88
C LEU A 194 3.69 7.32 -12.57
N GLN A 195 2.80 7.63 -11.62
CA GLN A 195 2.68 6.94 -10.33
C GLN A 195 2.24 5.48 -10.49
N ALA A 196 1.24 5.22 -11.33
CA ALA A 196 0.78 3.87 -11.63
C ALA A 196 1.88 3.03 -12.30
N CYS A 197 2.65 3.61 -13.24
CA CYS A 197 3.81 2.94 -13.82
C CYS A 197 4.91 2.70 -12.78
N CYS A 198 5.24 3.74 -12.00
CA CYS A 198 6.32 3.72 -11.02
C CYS A 198 6.10 2.61 -9.98
N VAL A 199 4.91 2.54 -9.39
CA VAL A 199 4.64 1.57 -8.31
C VAL A 199 4.81 0.14 -8.79
N TRP A 200 4.28 -0.21 -9.97
CA TRP A 200 4.33 -1.58 -10.49
C TRP A 200 5.73 -1.95 -10.95
N VAL A 201 6.40 -1.07 -11.69
CA VAL A 201 7.77 -1.34 -12.15
C VAL A 201 8.74 -1.44 -10.97
N ALA A 202 8.56 -0.61 -9.93
CA ALA A 202 9.33 -0.72 -8.69
C ALA A 202 9.06 -2.04 -7.96
N ILE A 203 7.80 -2.46 -7.82
CA ILE A 203 7.44 -3.76 -7.23
C ILE A 203 8.10 -4.91 -8.01
N PHE A 204 7.99 -4.93 -9.34
CA PHE A 204 8.59 -5.98 -10.16
C PHE A 204 10.12 -5.99 -10.11
N SER A 205 10.74 -4.81 -10.08
CA SER A 205 12.19 -4.67 -9.87
C SER A 205 12.60 -5.23 -8.51
N LEU A 206 11.94 -4.86 -7.42
CA LEU A 206 12.27 -5.32 -6.07
C LEU A 206 12.05 -6.84 -5.90
N ILE A 207 10.96 -7.38 -6.44
CA ILE A 207 10.72 -8.83 -6.48
C ILE A 207 11.84 -9.52 -7.26
N GLY A 208 12.15 -9.04 -8.47
CA GLY A 208 13.20 -9.60 -9.32
C GLY A 208 14.58 -9.55 -8.69
N LEU A 209 14.92 -8.45 -8.00
CA LEU A 209 16.19 -8.28 -7.27
C LEU A 209 16.26 -9.26 -6.10
N THR A 210 15.20 -9.33 -5.30
CA THR A 210 15.13 -10.23 -4.14
C THR A 210 15.26 -11.69 -4.57
N GLU A 211 14.54 -12.13 -5.59
CA GLU A 211 14.59 -13.50 -6.11
C GLU A 211 15.91 -13.85 -6.81
N LYS A 212 16.63 -12.84 -7.33
CA LYS A 212 17.95 -13.04 -7.94
C LYS A 212 19.06 -13.14 -6.91
N TYR A 213 19.03 -12.31 -5.86
CA TYR A 213 20.14 -12.18 -4.90
C TYR A 213 19.91 -12.93 -3.58
N ILE A 214 18.66 -13.09 -3.15
CA ILE A 214 18.27 -13.77 -1.91
C ILE A 214 17.66 -15.12 -2.27
N THR A 215 18.50 -16.04 -2.74
CA THR A 215 18.07 -17.36 -3.24
C THR A 215 17.94 -18.43 -2.15
N LYS A 216 18.58 -18.21 -1.00
CA LYS A 216 18.57 -19.15 0.13
C LYS A 216 18.30 -18.40 1.43
N PRO A 217 17.52 -19.00 2.36
CA PRO A 217 17.38 -18.44 3.69
C PRO A 217 18.74 -18.43 4.39
N ASN A 218 19.09 -17.31 5.00
CA ASN A 218 20.26 -17.18 5.87
C ASN A 218 19.84 -16.52 7.19
N LYS A 219 20.59 -16.79 8.26
CA LYS A 219 20.22 -16.34 9.62
C LYS A 219 19.96 -14.83 9.72
N LYS A 220 20.74 -14.00 9.01
CA LYS A 220 20.61 -12.52 9.06
C LYS A 220 19.36 -12.04 8.34
N THR A 221 19.14 -12.47 7.10
CA THR A 221 17.95 -12.11 6.31
C THR A 221 16.68 -12.63 6.97
N THR A 222 16.71 -13.88 7.43
CA THR A 222 15.62 -14.48 8.21
C THR A 222 15.30 -13.63 9.43
N TYR A 223 16.30 -13.26 10.24
CA TYR A 223 16.11 -12.37 11.39
C TYR A 223 15.47 -11.03 11.02
N ILE A 224 15.96 -10.37 9.96
CA ILE A 224 15.41 -9.09 9.49
C ILE A 224 13.93 -9.27 9.10
N VAL A 225 13.61 -10.28 8.28
CA VAL A 225 12.23 -10.56 7.83
C VAL A 225 11.28 -10.76 9.00
N TYR A 226 11.67 -11.57 10.01
CA TYR A 226 10.83 -11.80 11.18
C TYR A 226 10.74 -10.59 12.13
N SER A 227 11.76 -9.71 12.14
CA SER A 227 11.71 -8.47 12.91
C SER A 227 10.81 -7.40 12.25
N SER A 228 10.65 -7.43 10.92
CA SER A 228 9.92 -6.40 10.17
C SER A 228 8.48 -6.20 10.63
N TYR A 229 7.78 -7.26 11.07
CA TYR A 229 6.42 -7.13 11.58
C TYR A 229 6.37 -6.33 12.89
N TRP A 230 7.30 -6.59 13.81
CA TRP A 230 7.40 -5.83 15.05
C TRP A 230 7.80 -4.38 14.81
N VAL A 231 8.80 -4.16 13.93
CA VAL A 231 9.22 -2.82 13.51
C VAL A 231 8.01 -2.05 12.95
N TYR A 232 7.23 -2.67 12.06
CA TYR A 232 6.02 -2.05 11.50
C TYR A 232 5.00 -1.67 12.58
N LEU A 233 4.73 -2.53 13.57
CA LEU A 233 3.78 -2.23 14.63
C LEU A 233 4.25 -1.08 15.53
N PHE A 234 5.54 -1.07 15.91
CA PHE A 234 6.04 -0.27 17.01
C PHE A 234 6.78 1.01 16.61
N HIS A 235 7.22 1.15 15.36
CA HIS A 235 8.05 2.30 14.95
C HIS A 235 7.32 3.65 15.05
N ARG A 236 6.03 3.75 14.69
CA ARG A 236 5.37 5.06 14.53
C ARG A 236 5.27 5.86 15.83
N PRO A 237 4.84 5.29 16.98
CA PRO A 237 4.88 6.00 18.26
C PRO A 237 6.29 6.49 18.62
N LEU A 238 7.32 5.69 18.35
CA LEU A 238 8.71 6.07 18.60
C LEU A 238 9.16 7.19 17.68
N CYS A 239 8.82 7.16 16.38
CA CYS A 239 9.12 8.24 15.45
C CYS A 239 8.55 9.57 15.93
N VAL A 240 7.29 9.59 16.38
CA VAL A 240 6.66 10.79 16.94
C VAL A 240 7.38 11.23 18.22
N GLY A 241 7.60 10.32 19.17
CA GLY A 241 8.26 10.63 20.44
C GLY A 241 9.66 11.22 20.26
N PHE A 242 10.49 10.59 19.42
CA PHE A 242 11.84 11.08 19.15
C PHE A 242 11.84 12.35 18.28
N ALA A 243 10.93 12.51 17.32
CA ALA A 243 10.81 13.75 16.56
C ALA A 243 10.47 14.94 17.47
N VAL A 244 9.57 14.74 18.44
CA VAL A 244 9.24 15.76 19.45
C VAL A 244 10.45 16.06 20.34
N LEU A 245 11.14 15.02 20.83
CA LEU A 245 12.32 15.18 21.68
C LEU A 245 13.44 16.00 21.01
N PHE A 246 13.68 15.74 19.72
CA PHE A 246 14.74 16.40 18.95
C PHE A 246 14.26 17.63 18.18
N THR A 247 13.06 18.16 18.46
CA THR A 247 12.53 19.33 17.76
C THR A 247 13.45 20.54 17.92
N ARG A 248 13.98 20.77 19.14
CA ARG A 248 14.87 21.91 19.47
C ARG A 248 16.34 21.71 19.10
N TRP A 249 16.74 20.53 18.64
CA TRP A 249 18.12 20.28 18.25
C TRP A 249 18.42 21.07 16.97
N ASP A 250 19.35 22.02 16.96
CA ASP A 250 19.59 22.85 15.76
C ASP A 250 20.57 22.18 14.79
N MET A 251 20.08 21.20 14.02
CA MET A 251 20.85 20.47 13.01
C MET A 251 20.10 20.40 11.68
N PRO A 252 20.81 20.22 10.55
CA PRO A 252 20.18 20.06 9.24
C PRO A 252 19.15 18.92 9.24
N GLY A 253 18.05 19.12 8.50
CA GLY A 253 16.93 18.17 8.47
C GLY A 253 17.32 16.74 8.10
N LEU A 254 18.26 16.57 7.17
CA LEU A 254 18.76 15.25 6.78
C LEU A 254 19.47 14.53 7.94
N VAL A 255 20.28 15.26 8.72
CA VAL A 255 20.99 14.71 9.89
C VAL A 255 19.99 14.28 10.95
N LYS A 256 18.99 15.13 11.25
CA LYS A 256 17.90 14.77 12.18
C LYS A 256 17.14 13.54 11.71
N PHE A 257 16.75 13.49 10.44
CA PHE A 257 16.00 12.38 9.87
C PHE A 257 16.78 11.07 9.97
N THR A 258 18.04 11.06 9.55
CA THR A 258 18.90 9.87 9.62
C THR A 258 19.11 9.44 11.06
N PHE A 259 19.35 10.38 11.98
CA PHE A 259 19.57 10.09 13.39
C PHE A 259 18.33 9.51 14.07
N VAL A 260 17.17 10.15 13.91
CA VAL A 260 15.89 9.67 14.47
C VAL A 260 15.55 8.29 13.89
N THR A 261 15.70 8.10 12.58
CA THR A 261 15.42 6.81 11.93
C THR A 261 16.34 5.70 12.45
N ALA A 262 17.64 6.00 12.63
CA ALA A 262 18.59 5.05 13.17
C ALA A 262 18.26 4.64 14.61
N ILE A 263 17.94 5.61 15.48
CA ILE A 263 17.55 5.34 16.87
C ILE A 263 16.27 4.52 16.92
N VAL A 264 15.22 4.92 16.19
CA VAL A 264 13.95 4.19 16.17
C VAL A 264 14.15 2.76 15.69
N SER A 265 14.92 2.58 14.61
CA SER A 265 15.23 1.25 14.08
C SER A 265 16.02 0.40 15.09
N ALA A 266 17.02 0.98 15.76
CA ALA A 266 17.76 0.29 16.81
C ALA A 266 16.85 -0.12 17.98
N VAL A 267 16.01 0.78 18.48
CA VAL A 267 15.05 0.49 19.56
C VAL A 267 14.07 -0.60 19.14
N CYS A 268 13.50 -0.54 17.94
CA CYS A 268 12.61 -1.59 17.42
C CYS A 268 13.32 -2.95 17.32
N ILE A 269 14.54 -3.00 16.82
CA ILE A 269 15.30 -4.25 16.69
C ILE A 269 15.69 -4.82 18.06
N LEU A 270 16.11 -3.97 19.01
CA LEU A 270 16.47 -4.40 20.37
C LEU A 270 15.25 -4.90 21.13
N THR A 271 14.13 -4.16 21.08
CA THR A 271 12.88 -4.59 21.71
C THR A 271 12.34 -5.87 21.08
N TYR A 272 12.46 -6.04 19.76
CA TYR A 272 12.17 -7.32 19.10
C TYR A 272 13.03 -8.45 19.68
N HIS A 273 14.35 -8.24 19.78
CA HIS A 273 15.30 -9.26 20.22
C HIS A 273 15.00 -9.74 21.64
N PHE A 274 14.80 -8.81 22.57
CA PHE A 274 14.67 -9.12 24.00
C PHE A 274 13.23 -9.41 24.45
N LEU A 275 12.23 -8.75 23.86
CA LEU A 275 10.84 -8.82 24.36
C LEU A 275 9.91 -9.67 23.50
N VAL A 276 10.26 -9.90 22.23
CA VAL A 276 9.34 -10.51 21.26
C VAL A 276 9.82 -11.85 20.77
N ARG A 277 11.07 -11.95 20.29
CA ARG A 277 11.58 -13.10 19.52
C ARG A 277 11.31 -14.46 20.16
N ASN A 278 11.51 -14.54 21.48
CA ASN A 278 11.44 -15.79 22.22
C ASN A 278 10.16 -15.91 23.09
N THR A 279 9.20 -14.98 22.94
CA THR A 279 7.99 -14.90 23.75
C THR A 279 6.74 -15.39 23.00
N TRP A 280 5.60 -15.42 23.68
CA TRP A 280 4.31 -15.72 23.05
C TRP A 280 3.94 -14.69 21.97
N VAL A 281 4.41 -13.44 22.12
CA VAL A 281 4.24 -12.39 21.11
C VAL A 281 4.97 -12.81 19.84
N GLY A 282 6.23 -13.23 19.93
CA GLY A 282 6.98 -13.74 18.77
C GLY A 282 6.30 -14.91 18.08
N LEU A 283 5.70 -15.84 18.84
CA LEU A 283 4.92 -16.94 18.29
C LEU A 283 3.66 -16.46 17.54
N MET A 284 2.91 -15.53 18.13
CA MET A 284 1.70 -14.98 17.53
C MET A 284 1.99 -14.24 16.22
N LEU A 285 3.05 -13.41 16.21
CA LEU A 285 3.38 -12.58 15.06
C LEU A 285 4.03 -13.38 13.92
N ASN A 286 4.82 -14.40 14.25
CA ASN A 286 5.66 -15.11 13.26
C ASN A 286 5.24 -16.55 12.98
N GLY A 287 4.25 -17.08 13.71
CA GLY A 287 3.83 -18.48 13.65
C GLY A 287 4.83 -19.50 14.22
N LYS A 288 6.00 -19.07 14.70
CA LYS A 288 7.02 -19.93 15.32
C LYS A 288 7.85 -19.17 16.37
N LYS A 289 8.35 -19.90 17.37
CA LYS A 289 9.34 -19.38 18.34
C LYS A 289 10.75 -19.47 17.74
N ASN A 290 11.61 -18.52 18.11
CA ASN A 290 13.02 -18.44 17.70
C ASN A 290 13.27 -18.53 16.18
N PRO A 291 12.66 -17.65 15.38
CA PRO A 291 12.99 -17.52 13.96
C PRO A 291 14.46 -17.23 13.64
#